data_AF-A0A2Z2MCX7-F1
#
_entry.id   AF-A0A2Z2MCX7-F1
#
_cell.length_a   1.000
_cell.length_b   1.000
_cell.length_c   1.000
_cell.angle_alpha   90.00
_cell.angle_beta   90.00
_cell.angle_gamma   90.00
#
_symmetry.space_group_name_H-M   'P 1'
#
loop_
_entity.id
_entity.type
_entity.pdbx_description
1 polymer ?
#
loop_
_entity_poly.entity_id
_entity_poly.type
_entity_poly.pdbx_seq_one_letter_code
_entity_poly.pdbx_strand_id
1 'polypeptide(L)'
;MGFSVSASAAIIFISFLVAAGTLYSAWDSSYSNVQAAREDWYSLRISQMYFNVNVVSLSRGDYDNDGSADDLEVVLGNNGTTVRALFDVIDDGIYIGNLDRGYLLPGGNLSYVVVNALVDTTNVHNETVSFPNGCIVWFAYQYSSTAPGVTLVSSATYCPTEVS
;
A
#
# COMPACT_ATOMS: atom_id res chain seq x y z
N MET A 1 -20.18 25.81 -66.21
CA MET A 1 -20.59 24.91 -65.11
C MET A 1 -19.37 24.16 -64.55
N GLY A 2 -18.37 24.87 -63.99
CA GLY A 2 -17.06 24.25 -63.66
C GLY A 2 -16.44 24.62 -62.31
N PHE A 3 -17.05 25.50 -61.51
CA PHE A 3 -16.47 25.97 -60.24
C PHE A 3 -17.16 25.44 -58.98
N SER A 4 -18.37 24.86 -59.10
CA SER A 4 -19.10 24.35 -57.93
C SER A 4 -18.61 22.99 -57.45
N VAL A 5 -18.18 22.11 -58.35
CA VAL A 5 -17.73 20.74 -58.00
C VAL A 5 -16.38 20.76 -57.27
N SER A 6 -15.48 21.67 -57.66
CA SER A 6 -14.16 21.83 -57.04
C SER A 6 -14.27 22.38 -55.60
N ALA A 7 -15.14 23.37 -55.37
CA ALA A 7 -15.35 23.93 -54.04
C ALA A 7 -15.98 22.92 -53.07
N SER A 8 -16.96 22.12 -53.53
CA SER A 8 -17.58 21.07 -52.70
C SER A 8 -16.58 19.96 -52.35
N ALA A 9 -15.74 19.55 -53.29
CA ALA A 9 -14.69 18.55 -53.04
C ALA A 9 -13.65 19.05 -52.03
N ALA A 10 -13.25 20.33 -52.10
CA ALA A 10 -12.30 20.92 -51.15
C ALA A 10 -12.85 20.96 -49.72
N ILE A 11 -14.13 21.30 -49.53
CA ILE A 11 -14.76 21.32 -48.19
C ILE A 11 -14.79 19.91 -47.59
N ILE A 12 -15.14 18.89 -48.37
CA ILE A 12 -15.14 17.50 -47.92
C ILE A 12 -13.73 17.07 -47.52
N PHE A 13 -12.72 17.41 -48.32
CA PHE A 13 -11.33 17.06 -48.03
C PHE A 13 -10.81 17.70 -46.75
N ILE A 14 -11.11 18.99 -46.54
CA ILE A 14 -10.75 19.70 -45.29
C ILE A 14 -11.46 19.07 -44.10
N SER A 15 -12.76 18.77 -44.22
CA SER A 15 -13.52 18.13 -43.14
C SER A 15 -12.95 16.75 -42.76
N PHE A 16 -12.51 15.98 -43.76
CA PHE A 16 -11.88 14.68 -43.54
C PHE A 16 -10.51 14.83 -42.87
N LEU A 17 -9.69 15.79 -43.28
CA LEU A 17 -8.39 16.05 -42.65
C LEU A 17 -8.53 16.48 -41.18
N VAL A 18 -9.52 17.32 -40.87
CA VAL A 18 -9.82 17.72 -39.49
C VAL A 18 -10.32 16.52 -38.66
N ALA A 19 -11.22 15.71 -39.21
CA ALA A 19 -11.72 14.51 -38.55
C ALA A 19 -10.59 13.47 -38.34
N ALA A 20 -9.72 13.26 -39.32
CA ALA A 20 -8.58 12.36 -39.21
C ALA A 20 -7.55 12.86 -38.19
N GLY A 21 -7.29 14.18 -38.15
CA GLY A 21 -6.38 14.78 -37.17
C GLY A 21 -6.87 14.63 -35.73
N THR A 22 -8.16 14.84 -35.49
CA THR A 22 -8.78 14.65 -34.17
C THR A 22 -8.89 13.18 -33.77
N LEU A 23 -9.17 12.28 -34.73
CA LEU A 23 -9.18 10.84 -34.48
C LEU A 23 -7.79 10.32 -34.12
N TYR A 24 -6.75 10.77 -34.81
CA TYR A 24 -5.39 10.32 -34.54
C TYR A 24 -4.92 10.75 -33.14
N SER A 25 -5.15 12.00 -32.75
CA SER A 25 -4.78 12.47 -31.41
C SER A 25 -5.58 11.77 -30.30
N ALA A 26 -6.88 11.53 -30.52
CA ALA A 26 -7.70 10.78 -29.59
C ALA A 26 -7.24 9.32 -29.47
N TRP A 27 -6.86 8.70 -30.57
CA TRP A 27 -6.35 7.33 -30.59
C TRP A 27 -5.00 7.22 -29.88
N ASP A 28 -4.05 8.10 -30.16
CA ASP A 28 -2.74 8.14 -29.51
C ASP A 28 -2.87 8.35 -28.00
N SER A 29 -3.73 9.28 -27.58
CA SER A 29 -4.03 9.51 -26.15
C SER A 29 -4.67 8.29 -25.49
N SER A 30 -5.58 7.60 -26.19
CA SER A 30 -6.21 6.39 -25.67
C SER A 30 -5.21 5.25 -25.54
N TYR A 31 -4.34 5.09 -26.54
CA TYR A 31 -3.30 4.07 -26.55
C TYR A 31 -2.28 4.30 -25.43
N SER A 32 -1.80 5.53 -25.25
CA SER A 32 -0.85 5.86 -24.19
C SER A 32 -1.45 5.65 -22.80
N ASN A 33 -2.70 6.04 -22.57
CA ASN A 33 -3.40 5.80 -21.31
C ASN A 33 -3.55 4.31 -20.99
N VAL A 34 -3.93 3.50 -21.98
CA VAL A 34 -4.05 2.04 -21.80
C VAL A 34 -2.69 1.42 -21.51
N GLN A 35 -1.63 1.86 -22.20
CA GLN A 35 -0.28 1.37 -21.97
C GLN A 35 0.21 1.72 -20.56
N ALA A 36 0.03 2.97 -20.12
CA ALA A 36 0.38 3.41 -18.77
C ALA A 36 -0.37 2.60 -17.70
N ALA A 37 -1.68 2.43 -17.86
CA ALA A 37 -2.48 1.63 -16.92
C ALA A 37 -2.00 0.16 -16.83
N ARG A 38 -1.54 -0.42 -17.94
CA ARG A 38 -0.96 -1.78 -17.93
C ARG A 38 0.36 -1.82 -17.18
N GLU A 39 1.24 -0.84 -17.40
CA GLU A 39 2.53 -0.76 -16.72
C GLU A 39 2.35 -0.57 -15.21
N ASP A 40 1.43 0.31 -14.79
CA ASP A 40 1.07 0.53 -13.39
C ASP A 40 0.51 -0.75 -12.75
N TRP A 41 -0.38 -1.45 -13.45
CA TRP A 41 -0.93 -2.72 -12.98
C TRP A 41 0.16 -3.79 -12.81
N TYR A 42 1.07 -3.93 -13.77
CA TYR A 42 2.17 -4.89 -13.67
C TYR A 42 3.12 -4.53 -12.52
N SER A 43 3.46 -3.25 -12.38
CA SER A 43 4.31 -2.76 -11.29
C SER A 43 3.70 -3.05 -9.92
N LEU A 44 2.42 -2.72 -9.74
CA LEU A 44 1.68 -3.00 -8.52
C LEU A 44 1.59 -4.51 -8.26
N ARG A 45 1.29 -5.31 -9.28
CA ARG A 45 1.21 -6.77 -9.16
C ARG A 45 2.54 -7.39 -8.74
N ILE A 46 3.65 -6.95 -9.32
CA ILE A 46 5.00 -7.37 -8.92
C ILE A 46 5.26 -7.00 -7.46
N SER A 47 4.92 -5.76 -7.06
CA SER A 47 5.11 -5.31 -5.68
C SER A 47 4.31 -6.14 -4.66
N GLN A 48 3.12 -6.64 -5.04
CA GLN A 48 2.30 -7.51 -4.21
C GLN A 48 2.83 -8.94 -4.16
N MET A 49 3.28 -9.50 -5.29
CA MET A 49 3.82 -10.87 -5.36
C MET A 49 5.11 -11.05 -4.57
N TYR A 50 5.95 -10.00 -4.51
CA TYR A 50 7.20 -10.02 -3.76
C TYR A 50 7.11 -9.29 -2.41
N PHE A 51 5.89 -8.98 -1.96
CA PHE A 51 5.68 -8.46 -0.62
C PHE A 51 5.91 -9.56 0.41
N ASN A 52 6.93 -9.40 1.24
CA ASN A 52 7.22 -10.33 2.32
C ASN A 52 7.73 -9.54 3.52
N VAL A 53 6.77 -8.92 4.22
CA VAL A 53 7.00 -8.25 5.49
C VAL A 53 6.43 -9.13 6.60
N ASN A 54 7.22 -9.33 7.65
CA ASN A 54 6.87 -10.14 8.81
C ASN A 54 7.22 -9.41 10.11
N VAL A 55 6.52 -9.75 11.18
CA VAL A 55 6.90 -9.34 12.53
C VAL A 55 8.18 -10.08 12.92
N VAL A 56 9.20 -9.35 13.36
CA VAL A 56 10.49 -9.86 13.82
C VAL A 56 10.51 -9.93 15.34
N SER A 57 10.07 -8.88 16.01
CA SER A 57 9.99 -8.83 17.47
C SER A 57 8.90 -7.88 17.94
N LEU A 58 8.39 -8.17 19.14
CA LEU A 58 7.48 -7.32 19.88
C LEU A 58 8.11 -7.04 21.25
N SER A 59 8.15 -5.78 21.65
CA SER A 59 8.65 -5.32 22.95
C SER A 59 7.63 -4.42 23.61
N ARG A 60 7.62 -4.41 24.94
CA ARG A 60 6.88 -3.40 25.71
C ARG A 60 7.84 -2.33 26.21
N GLY A 61 7.35 -1.10 26.31
CA GLY A 61 8.08 0.02 26.87
C GLY A 61 7.15 1.10 27.40
N ASP A 62 7.77 2.15 27.92
CA ASP A 62 7.13 3.42 28.25
C ASP A 62 7.75 4.44 27.28
N TYR A 63 7.15 4.57 26.09
CA TYR A 63 7.65 5.45 25.02
C TYR A 63 6.95 6.81 25.05
N ASP A 64 5.75 6.90 25.63
CA ASP A 64 5.04 8.16 25.86
C ASP A 64 5.43 8.88 27.17
N ASN A 65 6.21 8.21 28.04
CA ASN A 65 6.74 8.71 29.31
C ASN A 65 5.64 9.00 30.36
N ASP A 66 4.56 8.23 30.35
CA ASP A 66 3.48 8.34 31.33
C ASP A 66 3.75 7.57 32.65
N GLY A 67 4.83 6.77 32.68
CA GLY A 67 5.25 5.95 33.82
C GLY A 67 4.71 4.51 33.79
N SER A 68 3.98 4.13 32.75
CA SER A 68 3.40 2.81 32.48
C SER A 68 4.15 2.14 31.34
N ALA A 69 4.46 0.84 31.48
CA ALA A 69 5.11 0.06 30.43
C ALA A 69 4.06 -0.67 29.58
N ASP A 70 3.12 0.08 29.02
CA ASP A 70 1.95 -0.40 28.26
C ASP A 70 1.96 -0.03 26.77
N ASP A 71 3.04 0.57 26.30
CA ASP A 71 3.28 0.80 24.89
C ASP A 71 3.88 -0.44 24.21
N LEU A 72 3.43 -0.72 22.99
CA LEU A 72 3.93 -1.81 22.15
C LEU A 72 4.90 -1.27 21.10
N GLU A 73 6.15 -1.71 21.15
CA GLU A 73 7.09 -1.56 20.04
C GLU A 73 7.04 -2.80 19.14
N VAL A 74 6.77 -2.55 17.87
CA VAL A 74 6.70 -3.57 16.82
C VAL A 74 7.88 -3.39 15.89
N VAL A 75 8.65 -4.47 15.69
CA VAL A 75 9.71 -4.51 14.68
C VAL A 75 9.25 -5.37 13.51
N LEU A 76 9.13 -4.74 12.34
CA LEU A 76 8.86 -5.40 11.08
C LEU A 76 10.18 -5.65 10.34
N GLY A 77 10.31 -6.83 9.75
CA GLY A 77 11.41 -7.20 8.86
C GLY A 77 10.87 -7.41 7.45
N ASN A 78 11.67 -7.08 6.45
CA ASN A 78 11.32 -7.32 5.05
C ASN A 78 12.26 -8.33 4.42
N ASN A 79 11.73 -9.48 4.03
CA ASN A 79 12.44 -10.52 3.28
C ASN A 79 12.10 -10.52 1.79
N GLY A 80 11.34 -9.52 1.33
CA GLY A 80 10.87 -9.35 -0.04
C GLY A 80 11.64 -8.27 -0.79
N THR A 81 10.94 -7.55 -1.67
CA THR A 81 11.48 -6.38 -2.39
C THR A 81 11.35 -5.10 -1.56
N THR A 82 12.03 -4.02 -1.95
CA THR A 82 11.86 -2.71 -1.32
C THR A 82 10.38 -2.30 -1.29
N VAL A 83 9.89 -1.93 -0.11
CA VAL A 83 8.52 -1.45 0.08
C VAL A 83 8.56 -0.03 0.64
N ARG A 84 7.64 0.82 0.19
CA ARG A 84 7.43 2.11 0.84
C ARG A 84 6.81 1.88 2.22
N ALA A 85 7.53 2.30 3.26
CA ALA A 85 7.11 2.17 4.66
C ALA A 85 6.15 3.30 5.07
N LEU A 86 5.13 3.53 4.24
CA LEU A 86 3.99 4.38 4.54
C LEU A 86 2.82 3.46 4.83
N PHE A 87 2.40 3.31 6.07
CA PHE A 87 1.37 2.34 6.42
C PHE A 87 0.41 2.84 7.47
N ASP A 88 -0.80 2.30 7.42
CA ASP A 88 -1.83 2.51 8.42
C ASP A 88 -1.75 1.42 9.47
N VAL A 89 -1.89 1.82 10.73
CA VAL A 89 -1.91 0.91 11.88
C VAL A 89 -3.31 0.89 12.47
N ILE A 90 -3.85 -0.32 12.62
CA ILE A 90 -5.14 -0.58 13.26
C ILE A 90 -4.89 -1.60 14.38
N ASP A 91 -5.18 -1.21 15.62
CA ASP A 91 -5.03 -2.05 16.81
C ASP A 91 -6.41 -2.34 17.39
N ASP A 92 -6.74 -3.62 17.57
CA ASP A 92 -8.06 -4.13 17.99
C ASP A 92 -9.26 -3.54 17.23
N GLY A 93 -9.05 -3.25 15.94
CA GLY A 93 -10.06 -2.64 15.07
C GLY A 93 -10.20 -1.12 15.22
N ILE A 94 -9.39 -0.48 16.06
CA ILE A 94 -9.29 0.97 16.22
C ILE A 94 -8.16 1.49 15.35
N TYR A 95 -8.47 2.48 14.51
CA TYR A 95 -7.45 3.17 13.71
C TYR A 95 -6.58 4.04 14.61
N ILE A 96 -5.28 3.73 14.65
CA ILE A 96 -4.29 4.45 15.47
C ILE A 96 -3.73 5.63 14.68
N GLY A 97 -3.33 5.38 13.43
CA GLY A 97 -2.76 6.43 12.60
C GLY A 97 -2.02 5.92 11.37
N ASN A 98 -1.53 6.88 10.59
CA ASN A 98 -0.68 6.65 9.44
C ASN A 98 0.77 6.98 9.81
N LEU A 99 1.69 6.09 9.50
CA LEU A 99 3.11 6.23 9.80
C LEU A 99 3.92 6.24 8.50
N ASP A 100 4.70 7.30 8.28
CA ASP A 100 5.69 7.36 7.20
C ASP A 100 7.11 7.18 7.77
N ARG A 101 7.74 6.07 7.39
CA ARG A 101 9.11 5.73 7.73
C ARG A 101 10.02 5.60 6.51
N GLY A 102 9.58 6.15 5.37
CA GLY A 102 10.35 6.14 4.12
C GLY A 102 10.26 4.80 3.40
N TYR A 103 11.34 4.02 3.44
CA TYR A 103 11.44 2.74 2.72
C TYR A 103 11.99 1.63 3.59
N LEU A 104 11.36 0.46 3.52
CA LEU A 104 11.83 -0.76 4.12
C LEU A 104 12.57 -1.59 3.06
N LEU A 105 13.89 -1.61 3.16
CA LEU A 105 14.76 -2.33 2.24
C LEU A 105 14.72 -3.85 2.50
N PRO A 106 15.02 -4.68 1.49
CA PRO A 106 15.21 -6.12 1.68
C PRO A 106 16.30 -6.41 2.73
N GLY A 107 16.00 -7.29 3.67
CA GLY A 107 16.83 -7.62 4.84
C GLY A 107 16.88 -6.52 5.91
N GLY A 108 16.18 -5.41 5.70
CA GLY A 108 16.08 -4.31 6.66
C GLY A 108 14.97 -4.54 7.67
N ASN A 109 15.11 -3.86 8.81
CA ASN A 109 14.10 -3.81 9.86
C ASN A 109 13.58 -2.39 10.04
N LEU A 110 12.33 -2.29 10.46
CA LEU A 110 11.67 -1.04 10.82
C LEU A 110 10.99 -1.22 12.16
N SER A 111 11.16 -0.27 13.09
CA SER A 111 10.38 -0.23 14.32
C SER A 111 9.35 0.90 14.32
N TYR A 112 8.22 0.66 14.96
CA TYR A 112 7.24 1.67 15.31
C TYR A 112 6.60 1.32 16.66
N VAL A 113 5.94 2.30 17.26
CA VAL A 113 5.34 2.17 18.58
C VAL A 113 3.86 2.49 18.51
N VAL A 114 3.05 1.66 19.17
CA VAL A 114 1.63 1.89 19.43
C VAL A 114 1.47 2.17 20.92
N VAL A 115 0.96 3.37 21.20
CA VAL A 115 0.83 3.88 22.57
C VAL A 115 -0.41 3.27 23.23
N ASN A 116 -0.32 2.90 24.51
CA ASN A 116 -1.43 2.27 25.26
C ASN A 116 -2.01 0.99 24.59
N ALA A 117 -1.18 0.20 23.91
CA ALA A 117 -1.64 -1.01 23.22
C ALA A 117 -1.83 -2.22 24.17
N LEU A 118 -1.12 -2.23 25.31
CA LEU A 118 -1.05 -3.39 26.22
C LEU A 118 -2.02 -3.23 27.41
N VAL A 119 -3.28 -2.90 27.13
CA VAL A 119 -4.28 -2.57 28.16
C VAL A 119 -4.74 -3.80 28.96
N ASP A 120 -4.72 -5.00 28.36
CA ASP A 120 -5.20 -6.23 29.00
C ASP A 120 -4.13 -7.34 28.98
N THR A 121 -4.05 -8.09 30.07
CA THR A 121 -3.11 -9.20 30.27
C THR A 121 -3.73 -10.58 29.99
N THR A 122 -5.03 -10.61 29.76
CA THR A 122 -5.82 -11.85 29.67
C THR A 122 -6.30 -12.14 28.26
N ASN A 123 -6.48 -11.09 27.45
CA ASN A 123 -7.01 -11.19 26.10
C ASN A 123 -5.89 -11.22 25.05
N VAL A 124 -6.23 -11.81 23.89
CA VAL A 124 -5.39 -11.76 22.70
C VAL A 124 -5.78 -10.53 21.92
N HIS A 125 -4.81 -9.65 21.70
CA HIS A 125 -4.96 -8.43 20.92
C HIS A 125 -4.57 -8.70 19.47
N ASN A 126 -5.11 -7.92 18.55
CA ASN A 126 -4.76 -8.00 17.14
C ASN A 126 -4.31 -6.65 16.61
N GLU A 127 -3.34 -6.70 15.71
CA GLU A 127 -2.85 -5.53 15.02
C GLU A 127 -2.78 -5.80 13.52
N THR A 128 -3.17 -4.79 12.76
CA THR A 128 -3.24 -4.83 11.31
C THR A 128 -2.47 -3.64 10.75
N VAL A 129 -1.45 -3.94 9.96
CA VAL A 129 -0.60 -2.97 9.30
C VAL A 129 -0.90 -3.01 7.80
N SER A 130 -1.46 -1.93 7.25
CA SER A 130 -1.84 -1.82 5.85
C SER A 130 -0.85 -0.98 5.06
N PHE A 131 -0.26 -1.54 4.00
CA PHE A 131 0.71 -0.89 3.13
C PHE A 131 0.06 -0.30 1.87
N PRO A 132 0.72 0.64 1.15
CA PRO A 132 0.13 1.36 0.01
C PRO A 132 -0.11 0.48 -1.22
N ASN A 133 0.58 -0.66 -1.29
CA ASN A 133 0.38 -1.66 -2.34
C ASN A 133 -0.88 -2.53 -2.09
N GLY A 134 -1.63 -2.24 -1.03
CA GLY A 134 -2.82 -2.97 -0.59
C GLY A 134 -2.50 -4.24 0.21
N CYS A 135 -1.23 -4.57 0.42
CA CYS A 135 -0.85 -5.69 1.26
C CYS A 135 -0.99 -5.34 2.74
N ILE A 136 -1.34 -6.35 3.53
CA ILE A 136 -1.64 -6.25 4.94
C ILE A 136 -0.78 -7.25 5.69
N VAL A 137 -0.17 -6.81 6.80
CA VAL A 137 0.43 -7.68 7.80
C VAL A 137 -0.48 -7.67 9.01
N TRP A 138 -1.07 -8.82 9.29
CA TRP A 138 -1.90 -9.04 10.47
C TRP A 138 -1.11 -9.87 11.48
N PHE A 139 -1.20 -9.52 12.75
CA PHE A 139 -0.67 -10.35 13.81
C PHE A 139 -1.49 -10.24 15.08
N ALA A 140 -1.46 -11.31 15.86
CA ALA A 140 -2.07 -11.37 17.17
C ALA A 140 -0.98 -11.50 18.21
N TYR A 141 -1.12 -10.75 19.29
CA TYR A 141 -0.17 -10.73 20.38
C TYR A 141 -0.88 -10.86 21.73
N GLN A 142 -0.16 -11.38 22.72
CA GLN A 142 -0.64 -11.47 24.09
C GLN A 142 0.43 -10.95 25.03
N TYR A 143 -0.03 -10.15 25.98
CA TYR A 143 0.78 -9.64 27.08
C TYR A 143 0.52 -10.47 28.34
N SER A 144 1.58 -10.81 29.09
CA SER A 144 1.46 -11.38 30.43
C SER A 144 2.15 -10.49 31.45
N SER A 145 1.46 -10.15 32.55
CA SER A 145 2.04 -9.40 33.67
C SER A 145 3.14 -10.17 34.41
N THR A 146 3.18 -11.50 34.26
CA THR A 146 4.11 -12.40 34.94
C THR A 146 5.44 -12.62 34.21
N ALA A 147 5.48 -12.39 32.89
CA ALA A 147 6.68 -12.53 32.06
C ALA A 147 7.03 -11.18 31.43
N PRO A 148 8.30 -10.76 31.41
CA PRO A 148 8.68 -9.44 30.91
C PRO A 148 8.72 -9.40 29.38
N GLY A 149 7.63 -9.74 28.70
CA GLY A 149 7.59 -9.79 27.25
C GLY A 149 6.19 -9.83 26.65
N VAL A 150 6.11 -9.32 25.43
CA VAL A 150 4.95 -9.48 24.55
C VAL A 150 5.19 -10.74 23.73
N THR A 151 4.21 -11.62 23.69
CA THR A 151 4.30 -12.88 22.94
C THR A 151 3.50 -12.76 21.65
N LEU A 152 4.15 -13.08 20.52
CA LEU A 152 3.48 -13.22 19.24
C LEU A 152 2.72 -14.55 19.22
N VAL A 153 1.39 -14.49 19.09
CA VAL A 153 0.52 -15.67 19.05
C VAL A 153 0.43 -16.20 17.62
N SER A 154 0.19 -15.31 16.66
CA SER A 154 0.11 -15.66 15.25
C SER A 154 0.42 -14.45 14.38
N SER A 155 0.91 -14.69 13.17
CA SER A 155 1.06 -13.65 12.15
C SER A 155 0.66 -14.20 10.78
N ALA A 156 0.11 -13.32 9.95
CA ALA A 156 -0.27 -13.63 8.59
C ALA A 156 -0.05 -12.39 7.72
N THR A 157 0.38 -12.63 6.49
CA THR A 157 0.54 -11.58 5.49
C THR A 157 -0.42 -11.87 4.34
N TYR A 158 -1.21 -10.88 3.96
CA TYR A 158 -2.21 -10.98 2.91
C TYR A 158 -2.01 -9.88 1.87
N CYS A 159 -2.10 -10.21 0.59
CA CYS A 159 -2.15 -9.24 -0.49
C CYS A 159 -3.36 -9.52 -1.37
N PRO A 160 -4.12 -8.50 -1.78
CA PRO A 160 -5.27 -8.68 -2.64
C PRO A 160 -4.86 -9.32 -3.97
N THR A 161 -5.62 -10.32 -4.40
CA THR A 161 -5.38 -11.02 -5.67
C THR A 161 -5.98 -10.30 -6.86
N GLU A 162 -6.95 -9.41 -6.62
CA GLU A 162 -7.62 -8.61 -7.64
C GLU A 162 -7.30 -7.13 -7.41
N VAL A 163 -6.92 -6.46 -8.50
CA VAL A 163 -6.67 -5.03 -8.54
C VAL A 163 -7.89 -4.43 -9.23
N SER A 164 -8.77 -3.77 -8.48
CA SER A 164 -9.97 -3.10 -9.02
C SER A 164 -9.67 -1.67 -9.43
#